data_AF-A0A536CR95-F1
#
_entry.id   AF-A0A536CR95-F1
#
_cell.length_a   1.000
_cell.length_b   1.000
_cell.length_c   1.000
_cell.angle_alpha   90.00
_cell.angle_beta   90.00
_cell.angle_gamma   90.00
#
_symmetry.space_group_name_H-M   'P 1'
#
loop_
_entity.id
_entity.type
_entity.pdbx_description
1 polymer ?
#
loop_
_entity_poly.entity_id
_entity_poly.type
_entity_poly.pdbx_seq_one_letter_code
_entity_poly.pdbx_strand_id
1 'polypeptide(L)'
;MNDLDRDLAKRFARPVMRNAFRAELRNKLMREAQTILSPRPARSPLLWLRPALAAGAVTLAVVTLAGTVAASSLAGDPLFGVKRATEEVAFTFTFDDVARVQLLSDLTDRRLAELSEATRERPAAAPTASAEYAAAVERFARAVDTLKAAPSEEKRDAADDVADAAKSKHDAVLETIDERLPDDARPNVERAKDEERRIAPTGRPDRTQRPGTELRPTATPRTNETSRPAITPRPIDSDRPETPRPPTSSPRR
;
A
#
# COMPACT_ATOMS: atom_id res chain seq x y z
N MET A 1 -17.83 11.19 71.09
CA MET A 1 -16.45 10.75 70.75
C MET A 1 -15.93 9.99 71.95
N ASN A 2 -16.02 8.66 71.93
CA ASN A 2 -15.92 7.79 73.12
C ASN A 2 -14.48 7.69 73.65
N ASP A 3 -14.33 7.56 74.98
CA ASP A 3 -13.06 7.36 75.68
C ASP A 3 -12.29 6.09 75.24
N LEU A 4 -12.97 5.13 74.62
CA LEU A 4 -12.40 3.89 74.09
C LEU A 4 -11.42 4.13 72.91
N ASP A 5 -11.64 5.14 72.08
CA ASP A 5 -10.72 5.46 70.97
C ASP A 5 -9.41 6.10 71.46
N ARG A 6 -9.47 6.82 72.59
CA ARG A 6 -8.30 7.49 73.17
C ARG A 6 -7.34 6.48 73.81
N ASP A 7 -7.86 5.39 74.35
CA ASP A 7 -7.07 4.34 75.00
C ASP A 7 -6.41 3.40 73.98
N LEU A 8 -7.06 3.17 72.82
CA LEU A 8 -6.48 2.40 71.72
C LEU A 8 -5.31 3.13 71.04
N ALA A 9 -5.40 4.45 70.86
CA ALA A 9 -4.30 5.25 70.30
C ALA A 9 -3.05 5.28 71.21
N LYS A 10 -3.24 5.12 72.53
CA LYS A 10 -2.14 5.08 73.51
C LYS A 10 -1.41 3.73 73.56
N ARG A 11 -2.11 2.63 73.31
CA ARG A 11 -1.55 1.27 73.38
C ARG A 11 -0.73 0.87 72.15
N PHE A 12 -0.87 1.57 71.03
CA PHE A 12 -0.10 1.32 69.80
C PHE A 12 0.75 2.53 69.39
N ALA A 13 1.58 3.02 70.31
CA ALA A 13 2.62 3.98 69.96
C ALA A 13 3.49 3.39 68.84
N ARG A 14 3.46 4.02 67.66
CA ARG A 14 4.22 3.54 66.49
C ARG A 14 5.70 3.49 66.86
N PRO A 15 6.39 2.34 66.69
CA PRO A 15 7.81 2.25 67.01
C PRO A 15 8.60 3.19 66.11
N VAL A 16 9.13 4.27 66.68
CA VAL A 16 9.98 5.22 65.98
C VAL A 16 11.39 4.63 65.93
N MET A 17 11.88 4.28 64.73
CA MET A 17 13.25 3.80 64.57
C MET A 17 14.26 4.86 65.08
N ARG A 18 15.22 4.44 65.89
CA ARG A 18 16.31 5.30 66.38
C ARG A 18 17.12 5.85 65.19
N ASN A 19 17.50 7.13 65.28
CA ASN A 19 18.22 7.83 64.19
C ASN A 19 19.55 7.17 63.83
N ALA A 20 20.24 6.57 64.80
CA ALA A 20 21.47 5.81 64.57
C ALA A 20 21.24 4.59 63.67
N PHE A 21 20.13 3.87 63.87
CA PHE A 21 19.77 2.70 63.06
C PHE A 21 19.43 3.10 61.62
N ARG A 22 18.74 4.23 61.43
CA ARG A 22 18.47 4.78 60.08
C ARG A 22 19.77 5.17 59.36
N ALA A 23 20.72 5.77 60.07
CA ALA A 23 22.02 6.14 59.50
C ALA A 23 22.83 4.90 59.09
N GLU A 24 22.82 3.86 59.92
CA GLU A 24 23.50 2.59 59.64
C GLU A 24 22.87 1.85 58.46
N LEU A 25 21.53 1.77 58.40
CA LEU A 25 20.81 1.22 57.25
C LEU A 25 21.12 1.98 55.96
N ARG A 26 21.09 3.31 56.00
CA ARG A 26 21.43 4.13 54.83
C ARG A 26 22.87 3.89 54.38
N ASN A 27 23.81 3.78 55.29
CA ASN A 27 25.22 3.53 54.94
C ASN A 27 25.42 2.13 54.35
N LYS A 28 24.74 1.12 54.90
CA LYS A 28 24.80 -0.25 54.39
C LYS A 28 24.15 -0.36 53.00
N LEU A 29 23.01 0.28 52.82
CA LEU A 29 22.25 0.30 51.57
C LEU A 29 22.98 1.11 50.49
N MET A 30 23.65 2.22 50.85
CA MET A 30 24.48 2.98 49.91
C MET A 30 25.75 2.23 49.49
N ARG A 31 26.33 1.40 50.37
CA ARG A 31 27.45 0.51 50.00
C ARG A 31 27.01 -0.58 49.03
N GLU A 32 25.88 -1.23 49.26
CA GLU A 32 25.33 -2.23 48.33
C GLU A 32 24.81 -1.60 47.02
N ALA A 33 24.26 -0.39 47.10
CA ALA A 33 23.82 0.36 45.93
C ALA A 33 25.00 0.66 45.01
N GLN A 34 26.19 1.02 45.53
CA GLN A 34 27.34 1.26 44.66
C GLN A 34 27.80 0.02 43.89
N THR A 35 27.67 -1.19 44.46
CA THR A 35 27.98 -2.44 43.73
C THR A 35 26.92 -2.82 42.70
N ILE A 36 25.65 -2.46 42.91
CA ILE A 36 24.53 -2.76 41.99
C ILE A 36 24.38 -1.67 40.90
N LEU A 37 24.63 -0.41 41.24
CA LEU A 37 24.50 0.77 40.36
C LEU A 37 25.81 1.20 39.72
N SER A 38 26.94 0.54 40.02
CA SER A 38 28.13 0.67 39.18
C SER A 38 27.72 0.28 37.77
N PRO A 39 27.74 1.18 36.77
CA PRO A 39 27.55 0.79 35.39
C PRO A 39 28.70 -0.15 35.08
N ARG A 40 28.42 -1.45 35.07
CA ARG A 40 29.30 -2.43 34.45
C ARG A 40 29.55 -1.87 33.05
N PRO A 41 30.81 -1.64 32.62
CA PRO A 41 31.03 -1.23 31.25
C PRO A 41 30.54 -2.39 30.38
N ALA A 42 29.29 -2.26 29.93
CA ALA A 42 28.73 -3.10 28.91
C ALA A 42 29.53 -2.72 27.68
N ARG A 43 30.62 -3.46 27.45
CA ARG A 43 31.28 -3.51 26.16
C ARG A 43 30.22 -4.03 25.21
N SER A 44 29.51 -3.10 24.57
CA SER A 44 28.52 -3.46 23.59
C SER A 44 29.26 -4.16 22.45
N PRO A 45 28.83 -5.36 22.02
CA PRO A 45 29.40 -5.96 20.81
C PRO A 45 29.14 -5.08 19.56
N LEU A 46 28.24 -4.10 19.70
CA LEU A 46 27.88 -3.12 18.68
C LEU A 46 28.99 -2.11 18.34
N LEU A 47 29.95 -1.88 19.26
CA LEU A 47 31.09 -0.99 18.99
C LEU A 47 32.15 -1.60 18.05
N TRP A 48 32.14 -2.93 17.87
CA TRP A 48 33.02 -3.62 16.92
C TRP A 48 32.41 -3.75 15.51
N LEU A 49 31.09 -3.50 15.37
CA LEU A 49 30.38 -3.44 14.09
C LEU A 49 30.45 -2.05 13.42
N ARG A 50 31.10 -1.07 14.04
CA ARG A 50 31.18 0.30 13.48
C ARG A 50 31.91 0.42 12.13
N PRO A 51 32.95 -0.36 11.79
CA PRO A 51 33.46 -0.34 10.40
C PRO A 51 32.51 -1.04 9.41
N ALA A 52 31.71 -2.02 9.86
CA ALA A 52 30.75 -2.72 9.01
C ALA A 52 29.47 -1.90 8.72
N LEU A 53 29.00 -1.12 9.71
CA LEU A 53 27.85 -0.23 9.52
C LEU A 53 28.19 1.03 8.70
N ALA A 54 29.43 1.51 8.75
CA ALA A 54 29.88 2.61 7.87
C ALA A 54 29.99 2.15 6.41
N ALA A 55 30.48 0.93 6.15
CA ALA A 55 30.47 0.33 4.83
C ALA A 55 29.04 0.09 4.31
N GLY A 56 28.13 -0.38 5.19
CA GLY A 56 26.71 -0.60 4.87
C GLY A 56 25.93 0.68 4.55
N ALA A 57 26.22 1.80 5.23
CA ALA A 57 25.57 3.07 4.94
C ALA A 57 26.07 3.70 3.63
N VAL A 58 27.34 3.52 3.28
CA VAL A 58 27.90 3.98 1.99
C VAL A 58 27.40 3.10 0.84
N THR A 59 27.28 1.78 1.01
CA THR A 59 26.65 0.92 -0.02
C THR A 59 25.16 1.18 -0.15
N LEU A 60 24.43 1.41 0.95
CA LEU A 60 23.01 1.78 0.88
C LEU A 60 22.81 3.15 0.21
N ALA A 61 23.69 4.13 0.47
CA ALA A 61 23.66 5.43 -0.19
C ALA A 61 23.95 5.32 -1.71
N VAL A 62 24.92 4.47 -2.10
CA VAL A 62 25.19 4.15 -3.51
C VAL A 62 24.01 3.40 -4.14
N VAL A 63 23.36 2.48 -3.43
CA VAL A 63 22.15 1.78 -3.88
C VAL A 63 20.95 2.72 -4.01
N THR A 64 20.82 3.75 -3.16
CA THR A 64 19.74 4.73 -3.31
C THR A 64 19.96 5.69 -4.49
N LEU A 65 21.20 6.08 -4.78
CA LEU A 65 21.51 6.95 -5.92
C LEU A 65 21.59 6.18 -7.26
N ALA A 66 22.08 4.93 -7.23
CA ALA A 66 22.08 4.03 -8.38
C ALA A 66 20.71 3.39 -8.61
N GLY A 67 19.88 3.29 -7.58
CA GLY A 67 18.52 2.74 -7.64
C GLY A 67 17.59 3.58 -8.52
N THR A 68 17.74 4.90 -8.52
CA THR A 68 16.99 5.79 -9.44
C THR A 68 17.39 5.61 -10.89
N VAL A 69 18.67 5.36 -11.18
CA VAL A 69 19.17 5.09 -12.55
C VAL A 69 18.84 3.66 -12.99
N ALA A 70 18.89 2.70 -12.07
CA ALA A 70 18.46 1.32 -12.32
C ALA A 70 16.94 1.21 -12.52
N ALA A 71 16.14 2.06 -11.87
CA ALA A 71 14.69 2.09 -12.05
C ALA A 71 14.30 2.48 -13.49
N SER A 72 15.07 3.39 -14.11
CA SER A 72 14.91 3.82 -15.52
C SER A 72 15.67 2.95 -16.52
N SER A 73 16.29 1.85 -16.09
CA SER A 73 16.99 0.94 -17.00
C SER A 73 16.00 0.02 -17.69
N LEU A 74 16.14 -0.11 -19.01
CA LEU A 74 15.35 -0.99 -19.85
C LEU A 74 15.98 -2.39 -19.90
N ALA A 75 15.18 -3.37 -20.30
CA ALA A 75 15.68 -4.71 -20.60
C ALA A 75 16.81 -4.64 -21.63
N GLY A 76 17.98 -5.19 -21.26
CA GLY A 76 19.22 -5.10 -22.04
C GLY A 76 20.24 -4.08 -21.53
N ASP A 77 19.85 -3.18 -20.63
CA ASP A 77 20.79 -2.27 -19.96
C ASP A 77 21.55 -2.99 -18.82
N PRO A 78 22.81 -2.59 -18.52
CA PRO A 78 23.64 -3.26 -17.52
C PRO A 78 23.05 -3.19 -16.09
N LEU A 79 22.32 -2.12 -15.77
CA LEU A 79 21.68 -1.95 -14.47
C LEU A 79 20.34 -2.70 -14.35
N PHE A 80 19.83 -3.29 -15.44
CA PHE A 80 18.60 -4.09 -15.41
C PHE A 80 18.70 -5.29 -14.47
N GLY A 81 19.88 -5.91 -14.35
CA GLY A 81 20.12 -6.99 -13.40
C GLY A 81 19.91 -6.57 -11.94
N VAL A 82 20.23 -5.32 -11.59
CA VAL A 82 20.00 -4.77 -10.24
C VAL A 82 18.49 -4.63 -9.99
N LYS A 83 17.75 -4.12 -10.98
CA LYS A 83 16.28 -4.04 -10.92
C LYS A 83 15.65 -5.41 -10.68
N ARG A 84 16.02 -6.41 -11.47
CA ARG A 84 15.57 -7.81 -11.29
C ARG A 84 15.90 -8.36 -9.91
N ALA A 85 17.09 -8.09 -9.37
CA ALA A 85 17.47 -8.52 -8.04
C ALA A 85 16.59 -7.89 -6.94
N THR A 86 16.25 -6.60 -7.06
CA THR A 86 15.35 -5.95 -6.11
C THR A 86 13.92 -6.49 -6.18
N GLU A 87 13.45 -6.85 -7.37
CA GLU A 87 12.13 -7.46 -7.59
C GLU A 87 12.07 -8.87 -6.98
N GLU A 88 13.12 -9.67 -7.12
CA GLU A 88 13.22 -11.01 -6.54
C GLU A 88 13.17 -10.97 -5.00
N VAL A 89 13.80 -9.96 -4.39
CA VAL A 89 13.72 -9.73 -2.94
C VAL A 89 12.28 -9.42 -2.54
N ALA A 90 11.62 -8.48 -3.23
CA ALA A 90 10.22 -8.16 -2.94
C ALA A 90 9.31 -9.39 -3.07
N PHE A 91 9.51 -10.19 -4.12
CA PHE A 91 8.78 -11.43 -4.33
C PHE A 91 9.01 -12.45 -3.21
N THR A 92 10.27 -12.66 -2.78
CA THR A 92 10.64 -13.57 -1.69
C THR A 92 10.00 -13.19 -0.36
N PHE A 93 9.83 -11.89 -0.10
CA PHE A 93 9.20 -11.37 1.12
C PHE A 93 7.67 -11.22 1.01
N THR A 94 7.07 -11.59 -0.12
CA THR A 94 5.61 -11.60 -0.29
C THR A 94 5.07 -12.99 0.05
N PHE A 95 4.56 -13.14 1.28
CA PHE A 95 4.15 -14.43 1.83
C PHE A 95 2.70 -14.82 1.51
N ASP A 96 1.83 -13.85 1.26
CA ASP A 96 0.44 -14.10 0.89
C ASP A 96 0.34 -14.45 -0.60
N ASP A 97 -0.43 -15.50 -0.93
CA ASP A 97 -0.52 -16.01 -2.30
C ASP A 97 -1.24 -15.03 -3.24
N VAL A 98 -2.27 -14.34 -2.74
CA VAL A 98 -3.03 -13.34 -3.53
C VAL A 98 -2.14 -12.13 -3.79
N ALA A 99 -1.47 -11.63 -2.74
CA ALA A 99 -0.51 -10.53 -2.86
C ALA A 99 0.66 -10.89 -3.79
N ARG A 100 1.09 -12.15 -3.82
CA ARG A 100 2.14 -12.63 -4.73
C ARG A 100 1.69 -12.60 -6.18
N VAL A 101 0.45 -13.02 -6.46
CA VAL A 101 -0.14 -12.93 -7.82
C VAL A 101 -0.29 -11.47 -8.25
N GLN A 102 -0.75 -10.59 -7.36
CA GLN A 102 -0.84 -9.15 -7.62
C GLN A 102 0.53 -8.52 -7.91
N LEU A 103 1.55 -8.85 -7.11
CA LEU A 103 2.92 -8.38 -7.34
C LEU A 103 3.44 -8.81 -8.71
N LEU A 104 3.21 -10.06 -9.12
CA LEU A 104 3.62 -10.54 -10.43
C LEU A 104 2.85 -9.87 -11.57
N SER A 105 1.56 -9.54 -11.37
CA SER A 105 0.80 -8.71 -12.30
C SER A 105 1.47 -7.34 -12.47
N ASP A 106 1.79 -6.65 -11.38
CA ASP A 106 2.46 -5.34 -11.42
C ASP A 106 3.82 -5.39 -12.10
N LEU A 107 4.60 -6.46 -11.89
CA LEU A 107 5.88 -6.64 -12.56
C LEU A 107 5.69 -6.89 -14.06
N THR A 108 4.65 -7.63 -14.45
CA THR A 108 4.33 -7.91 -15.84
C THR A 108 3.90 -6.63 -16.57
N ASP A 109 3.06 -5.82 -15.93
CA ASP A 109 2.67 -4.49 -16.40
C ASP A 109 3.88 -3.59 -16.67
N ARG A 110 4.86 -3.58 -15.76
CA ARG A 110 6.11 -2.82 -15.94
C ARG A 110 6.91 -3.31 -17.13
N ARG A 111 7.01 -4.63 -17.32
CA ARG A 111 7.75 -5.22 -18.45
C ARG A 111 7.08 -4.88 -19.78
N LEU A 112 5.75 -4.84 -19.81
CA LEU A 112 5.02 -4.39 -20.99
C LEU A 112 5.20 -2.89 -21.27
N ALA A 113 5.24 -2.05 -20.22
CA ALA A 113 5.55 -0.63 -20.37
C ALA A 113 6.96 -0.41 -20.94
N GLU A 114 7.95 -1.18 -20.48
CA GLU A 114 9.31 -1.12 -21.02
C GLU A 114 9.41 -1.64 -22.46
N LEU A 115 8.63 -2.66 -22.83
CA LEU A 115 8.52 -3.08 -24.23
C LEU A 115 7.92 -1.95 -25.09
N SER A 116 6.89 -1.28 -24.58
CA SER A 116 6.28 -0.12 -25.24
C SER A 116 7.27 1.03 -25.41
N GLU A 117 8.10 1.30 -24.41
CA GLU A 117 9.18 2.29 -24.48
C GLU A 117 10.27 1.87 -25.46
N ALA A 118 10.74 0.61 -25.40
CA ALA A 118 11.76 0.09 -26.28
C ALA A 118 11.32 0.13 -27.76
N THR A 119 10.07 -0.21 -28.08
CA THR A 119 9.55 -0.11 -29.45
C THR A 119 9.47 1.33 -29.96
N ARG A 120 9.34 2.33 -29.08
CA ARG A 120 9.26 3.75 -29.45
C ARG A 120 10.62 4.41 -29.56
N GLU A 121 11.49 4.16 -28.59
CA GLU A 121 12.70 4.97 -28.37
C GLU A 121 14.00 4.19 -28.62
N ARG A 122 13.99 2.86 -28.42
CA ARG A 122 15.19 2.02 -28.53
C ARG A 122 14.88 0.69 -29.23
N PRO A 123 14.56 0.68 -30.54
CA PRO A 123 14.09 -0.53 -31.24
C PRO A 123 15.06 -1.72 -31.14
N ALA A 124 16.37 -1.46 -31.03
CA ALA A 124 17.38 -2.50 -30.83
C ALA A 124 17.23 -3.25 -29.48
N ALA A 125 16.56 -2.68 -28.49
CA ALA A 125 16.27 -3.31 -27.20
C ALA A 125 14.91 -4.03 -27.17
N ALA A 126 14.04 -3.79 -28.17
CA ALA A 126 12.70 -4.39 -28.24
C ALA A 126 12.71 -5.93 -28.21
N PRO A 127 13.67 -6.65 -28.84
CA PRO A 127 13.72 -8.11 -28.75
C PRO A 127 13.96 -8.59 -27.32
N THR A 128 14.91 -7.98 -26.62
CA THR A 128 15.19 -8.28 -25.20
C THR A 128 14.02 -7.91 -24.30
N ALA A 129 13.40 -6.74 -24.50
CA ALA A 129 12.23 -6.32 -23.75
C ALA A 129 11.03 -7.25 -23.95
N SER A 130 10.81 -7.74 -25.18
CA SER A 130 9.73 -8.68 -25.49
C SER A 130 9.94 -10.03 -24.81
N ALA A 131 11.19 -10.50 -24.72
CA ALA A 131 11.53 -11.74 -24.02
C ALA A 131 11.30 -11.61 -22.51
N GLU A 132 11.67 -10.47 -21.92
CA GLU A 132 11.42 -10.17 -20.50
C GLU A 132 9.92 -10.05 -20.18
N TYR A 133 9.14 -9.42 -21.06
CA TYR A 133 7.67 -9.40 -20.94
C TYR A 133 7.08 -10.81 -20.99
N ALA A 134 7.46 -11.62 -21.99
CA ALA A 134 6.99 -13.00 -22.10
C ALA A 134 7.35 -13.84 -20.86
N ALA A 135 8.57 -13.70 -20.34
CA ALA A 135 9.00 -14.39 -19.13
C ALA A 135 8.27 -13.90 -17.86
N ALA A 136 7.85 -12.63 -17.82
CA ALA A 136 7.04 -12.10 -16.73
C ALA A 136 5.61 -12.67 -16.76
N VAL A 137 4.98 -12.67 -17.93
CA VAL A 137 3.66 -13.29 -18.14
C VAL A 137 3.67 -14.77 -17.75
N GLU A 138 4.70 -15.52 -18.14
CA GLU A 138 4.79 -16.94 -17.78
C GLU A 138 4.87 -17.16 -16.26
N ARG A 139 5.65 -16.32 -15.55
CA ARG A 139 5.72 -16.39 -14.07
C ARG A 139 4.40 -16.02 -13.42
N PHE A 140 3.74 -14.96 -13.92
CA PHE A 140 2.43 -14.54 -13.46
C PHE A 140 1.39 -15.65 -13.67
N ALA A 141 1.37 -16.27 -14.84
CA ALA A 141 0.45 -17.35 -15.18
C ALA A 141 0.61 -18.58 -14.28
N ARG A 142 1.85 -19.01 -14.00
CA ARG A 142 2.09 -20.09 -13.04
C ARG A 142 1.60 -19.76 -11.63
N ALA A 143 1.73 -18.50 -11.20
CA ALA A 143 1.23 -18.07 -9.90
C ALA A 143 -0.31 -18.03 -9.86
N VAL A 144 -0.95 -17.58 -10.94
CA VAL A 144 -2.41 -17.65 -11.11
C VAL A 144 -2.88 -19.11 -11.05
N ASP A 145 -2.24 -20.03 -11.79
CA ASP A 145 -2.59 -21.46 -11.73
C ASP A 145 -2.46 -22.04 -10.32
N THR A 146 -1.37 -21.69 -9.63
CA THR A 146 -1.13 -22.12 -8.24
C THR A 146 -2.22 -21.61 -7.31
N LEU A 147 -2.61 -20.34 -7.46
CA LEU A 147 -3.67 -19.73 -6.66
C LEU A 147 -5.05 -20.33 -7.00
N LYS A 148 -5.30 -20.65 -8.28
CA LYS A 148 -6.51 -21.32 -8.76
C LYS A 148 -6.65 -22.76 -8.27
N ALA A 149 -5.53 -23.44 -8.01
CA ALA A 149 -5.51 -24.78 -7.44
C ALA A 149 -5.78 -24.79 -5.92
N ALA A 150 -5.81 -23.63 -5.26
CA ALA A 150 -6.09 -23.55 -3.82
C ALA A 150 -7.53 -23.98 -3.50
N PRO A 151 -7.78 -24.58 -2.32
CA PRO A 151 -9.11 -25.02 -1.91
C PRO A 151 -10.08 -23.86 -1.63
N SER A 152 -9.58 -22.63 -1.46
CA SER A 152 -10.39 -21.45 -1.17
C SER A 152 -11.05 -20.92 -2.46
N GLU A 153 -12.37 -20.82 -2.47
CA GLU A 153 -13.12 -20.15 -3.54
C GLU A 153 -12.74 -18.67 -3.66
N GLU A 154 -12.58 -17.96 -2.54
CA GLU A 154 -12.15 -16.55 -2.53
C GLU A 154 -10.79 -16.36 -3.21
N LYS A 155 -9.83 -17.26 -2.96
CA LYS A 155 -8.51 -17.22 -3.64
C LYS A 155 -8.62 -17.46 -5.14
N ARG A 156 -9.49 -18.39 -5.56
CA ARG A 156 -9.74 -18.69 -6.97
C ARG A 156 -10.38 -17.51 -7.70
N ASP A 157 -11.39 -16.89 -7.08
CA ASP A 157 -12.02 -15.68 -7.59
C ASP A 157 -11.02 -14.53 -7.68
N ALA A 158 -10.18 -14.33 -6.67
CA ALA A 158 -9.13 -13.30 -6.72
C ALA A 158 -8.12 -13.56 -7.85
N ALA A 159 -7.79 -14.83 -8.13
CA ALA A 159 -6.90 -15.19 -9.24
C ALA A 159 -7.54 -14.86 -10.60
N ASP A 160 -8.82 -15.15 -10.77
CA ASP A 160 -9.59 -14.79 -11.98
C ASP A 160 -9.64 -13.28 -12.17
N ASP A 161 -10.00 -12.53 -11.11
CA ASP A 161 -10.14 -11.07 -11.17
C ASP A 161 -8.81 -10.39 -11.54
N VAL A 162 -7.68 -10.85 -10.98
CA VAL A 162 -6.36 -10.30 -11.30
C VAL A 162 -5.94 -10.68 -12.73
N ALA A 163 -6.18 -11.91 -13.17
CA ALA A 163 -5.85 -12.35 -14.53
C ALA A 163 -6.65 -11.57 -15.61
N ASP A 164 -7.95 -11.36 -15.38
CA ASP A 164 -8.81 -10.59 -16.28
C ASP A 164 -8.37 -9.12 -16.36
N ALA A 165 -8.11 -8.49 -15.21
CA ALA A 165 -7.65 -7.11 -15.16
C ALA A 165 -6.31 -6.92 -15.88
N ALA A 166 -5.35 -7.83 -15.64
CA ALA A 166 -4.04 -7.81 -16.30
C ALA A 166 -4.19 -7.96 -17.82
N LYS A 167 -4.93 -8.97 -18.29
CA LYS A 167 -5.15 -9.20 -19.72
C LYS A 167 -5.78 -7.99 -20.41
N SER A 168 -6.85 -7.43 -19.83
CA SER A 168 -7.54 -6.28 -20.41
C SER A 168 -6.60 -5.08 -20.59
N LYS A 169 -5.73 -4.84 -19.60
CA LYS A 169 -4.72 -3.78 -19.67
C LYS A 169 -3.63 -4.09 -20.70
N HIS A 170 -3.15 -5.33 -20.74
CA HIS A 170 -2.09 -5.72 -21.66
C HIS A 170 -2.54 -5.66 -23.12
N ASP A 171 -3.76 -6.14 -23.44
CA ASP A 171 -4.33 -6.05 -24.79
C ASP A 171 -4.33 -4.60 -25.30
N ALA A 172 -4.76 -3.64 -24.47
CA ALA A 172 -4.82 -2.24 -24.85
C ALA A 172 -3.44 -1.65 -25.18
N VAL A 173 -2.41 -2.03 -24.42
CA VAL A 173 -1.03 -1.57 -24.68
C VAL A 173 -0.45 -2.28 -25.91
N LEU A 174 -0.71 -3.59 -26.05
CA LEU A 174 -0.22 -4.39 -27.17
C LEU A 174 -0.81 -3.93 -28.51
N GLU A 175 -2.10 -3.58 -28.55
CA GLU A 175 -2.74 -2.97 -29.73
C GLU A 175 -2.04 -1.68 -30.15
N THR A 176 -1.61 -0.86 -29.18
CA THR A 176 -0.91 0.41 -29.45
C THR A 176 0.48 0.20 -30.06
N ILE A 177 1.15 -0.92 -29.76
CA ILE A 177 2.54 -1.16 -30.19
C ILE A 177 2.68 -2.17 -31.33
N ASP A 178 1.60 -2.85 -31.74
CA ASP A 178 1.62 -3.95 -32.72
C ASP A 178 2.24 -3.57 -34.07
N GLU A 179 1.92 -2.36 -34.56
CA GLU A 179 2.45 -1.83 -35.83
C GLU A 179 3.94 -1.48 -35.76
N ARG A 180 4.46 -1.20 -34.56
CA ARG A 180 5.85 -0.78 -34.33
C ARG A 180 6.73 -1.91 -33.83
N LEU A 181 6.15 -3.08 -33.57
CA LEU A 181 6.85 -4.22 -33.02
C LEU A 181 7.76 -4.81 -34.11
N PRO A 182 9.09 -4.88 -33.90
CA PRO A 182 9.99 -5.52 -34.85
C PRO A 182 9.74 -7.03 -34.92
N ASP A 183 10.05 -7.62 -36.07
CA ASP A 183 9.66 -9.00 -36.39
C ASP A 183 10.25 -10.06 -35.45
N ASP A 184 11.42 -9.78 -34.90
CA ASP A 184 12.10 -10.63 -33.91
C ASP A 184 11.47 -10.58 -32.51
N ALA A 185 10.71 -9.52 -32.19
CA ALA A 185 9.96 -9.39 -30.94
C ALA A 185 8.56 -10.04 -31.01
N ARG A 186 7.97 -10.17 -32.21
CA ARG A 186 6.63 -10.74 -32.42
C ARG A 186 6.43 -12.13 -31.79
N PRO A 187 7.36 -13.10 -31.92
CA PRO A 187 7.15 -14.45 -31.36
C PRO A 187 7.05 -14.46 -29.84
N ASN A 188 7.73 -13.54 -29.14
CA ASN A 188 7.66 -13.45 -27.69
C ASN A 188 6.34 -12.83 -27.24
N VAL A 189 5.88 -11.79 -27.93
CA VAL A 189 4.58 -11.17 -27.66
C VAL A 189 3.44 -12.13 -27.93
N GLU A 190 3.49 -12.92 -29.00
CA GLU A 190 2.43 -13.89 -29.28
C GLU A 190 2.37 -14.99 -28.22
N ARG A 191 3.54 -15.50 -27.79
CA ARG A 191 3.62 -16.46 -26.68
C ARG A 191 3.03 -15.90 -25.39
N ALA A 192 3.27 -14.62 -25.10
CA ALA A 192 2.70 -13.94 -23.95
C ALA A 192 1.16 -13.85 -24.05
N LYS A 193 0.63 -13.45 -25.22
CA LYS A 193 -0.81 -13.40 -25.49
C LYS A 193 -1.46 -14.79 -25.35
N ASP A 194 -0.81 -15.84 -25.85
CA ASP A 194 -1.28 -17.23 -25.69
C ASP A 194 -1.41 -17.63 -24.22
N GLU A 195 -0.40 -17.29 -23.42
CA GLU A 195 -0.37 -17.62 -22.00
C GLU A 195 -1.43 -16.82 -21.21
N GLU A 196 -1.63 -15.54 -21.53
CA GLU A 196 -2.70 -14.73 -20.93
C GLU A 196 -4.09 -15.25 -21.29
N ARG A 197 -4.30 -15.66 -22.56
CA ARG A 197 -5.54 -16.32 -22.99
C ARG A 197 -5.80 -17.61 -22.23
N ARG A 198 -4.75 -18.35 -21.85
CA ARG A 198 -4.86 -19.60 -21.08
C ARG A 198 -5.32 -19.35 -19.64
N ILE A 199 -4.82 -18.29 -19.00
CA ILE A 199 -5.12 -18.02 -17.59
C ILE A 199 -6.35 -17.13 -17.36
N ALA A 200 -6.78 -16.36 -18.37
CA ALA A 200 -8.00 -15.57 -18.26
C ALA A 200 -9.23 -16.50 -18.22
N PRO A 201 -10.17 -16.28 -17.29
CA PRO A 201 -11.43 -17.02 -17.28
C PRO A 201 -12.17 -16.87 -18.62
N THR A 202 -12.52 -18.02 -19.20
CA THR A 202 -13.33 -18.09 -20.42
C THR A 202 -14.78 -17.74 -20.09
N GLY A 203 -15.12 -16.46 -20.18
CA GLY A 203 -16.50 -16.00 -20.25
C GLY A 203 -17.24 -15.94 -18.91
N ARG A 204 -16.81 -15.04 -18.02
CA ARG A 204 -17.73 -14.50 -17.00
C ARG A 204 -18.58 -13.41 -17.68
N PRO A 205 -19.91 -13.56 -17.81
CA PRO A 205 -20.74 -12.45 -18.23
C PRO A 205 -20.59 -11.33 -17.21
N ASP A 206 -20.36 -10.14 -17.74
CA ASP A 206 -20.30 -8.83 -17.10
C ASP A 206 -21.05 -8.80 -15.74
N ARG A 207 -20.31 -8.84 -14.63
CA ARG A 207 -20.87 -8.75 -13.26
C ARG A 207 -21.31 -7.32 -12.90
N THR A 208 -21.53 -6.44 -13.88
CA THR A 208 -22.07 -5.09 -13.67
C THR A 208 -23.58 -5.02 -13.41
N GLN A 209 -24.25 -6.12 -13.07
CA GLN A 209 -25.58 -6.07 -12.46
C GLN A 209 -25.67 -6.92 -11.19
N ARG A 210 -25.28 -6.31 -10.07
CA ARG A 210 -25.79 -6.71 -8.75
C ARG A 210 -27.09 -5.91 -8.50
N PRO A 211 -28.26 -6.54 -8.38
CA PRO A 211 -29.51 -5.86 -8.04
C PRO A 211 -29.43 -5.22 -6.66
N GLY A 212 -30.10 -4.08 -6.51
CA GLY A 212 -29.98 -3.16 -5.38
C GLY A 212 -30.08 -3.81 -4.00
N THR A 213 -29.12 -3.47 -3.14
CA THR A 213 -29.39 -3.44 -1.71
C THR A 213 -30.06 -2.12 -1.43
N GLU A 214 -31.38 -2.15 -1.28
CA GLU A 214 -32.20 -1.06 -0.80
C GLU A 214 -31.54 -0.43 0.44
N LEU A 215 -31.14 0.84 0.34
CA LEU A 215 -30.90 1.68 1.49
C LEU A 215 -32.25 1.95 2.15
N ARG A 216 -32.67 1.01 3.00
CA ARG A 216 -33.71 1.19 4.00
C ARG A 216 -33.30 2.36 4.89
N PRO A 217 -34.06 3.47 4.93
CA PRO A 217 -33.72 4.59 5.82
C PRO A 217 -33.93 4.14 7.26
N THR A 218 -32.85 4.01 8.02
CA THR A 218 -32.93 3.79 9.46
C THR A 218 -33.47 5.06 10.09
N ALA A 219 -34.69 4.96 10.63
CA ALA A 219 -35.35 5.98 11.41
C ALA A 219 -34.45 6.48 12.55
N THR A 220 -34.24 7.79 12.60
CA THR A 220 -33.61 8.50 13.72
C THR A 220 -34.59 8.54 14.90
N PRO A 221 -34.16 8.27 16.14
CA PRO A 221 -35.03 8.43 17.29
C PRO A 221 -35.25 9.92 17.59
N ARG A 222 -36.53 10.29 17.70
CA ARG A 222 -37.02 11.55 18.25
C ARG A 222 -36.54 11.75 19.68
N THR A 223 -36.03 12.93 19.99
CA THR A 223 -36.21 13.57 21.30
C THR A 223 -37.23 14.69 21.13
N ASN A 224 -38.35 14.56 21.85
CA ASN A 224 -39.35 15.61 22.04
C ASN A 224 -38.91 16.49 23.22
N GLU A 225 -39.01 17.80 23.05
CA GLU A 225 -39.59 18.80 23.98
C GLU A 225 -39.38 20.19 23.34
N THR A 226 -40.20 21.24 23.46
CA THR A 226 -41.61 21.48 23.79
C THR A 226 -41.78 23.01 23.57
N SER A 227 -42.94 23.43 23.03
CA SER A 227 -43.54 24.79 23.05
C SER A 227 -43.15 25.88 22.01
N ARG A 228 -43.93 25.92 20.90
CA ARG A 228 -44.81 27.00 20.32
C ARG A 228 -44.52 28.52 20.58
N PRO A 229 -45.11 29.49 19.81
CA PRO A 229 -45.89 29.43 18.55
C PRO A 229 -45.41 30.40 17.43
N ALA A 230 -45.49 30.03 16.14
CA ALA A 230 -46.56 30.32 15.15
C ALA A 230 -46.80 31.80 14.78
N ILE A 231 -46.37 32.23 13.58
CA ILE A 231 -47.06 33.23 12.73
C ILE A 231 -46.82 32.92 11.23
N THR A 232 -47.90 32.73 10.49
CA THR A 232 -48.10 32.87 9.03
C THR A 232 -49.44 33.61 8.91
N PRO A 233 -49.74 34.58 8.00
CA PRO A 233 -49.51 34.52 6.54
C PRO A 233 -49.28 35.85 5.75
N ARG A 234 -48.88 35.72 4.46
CA ARG A 234 -49.13 36.49 3.18
C ARG A 234 -49.87 37.88 3.17
N PRO A 235 -50.02 38.60 2.01
CA PRO A 235 -49.19 38.92 0.81
C PRO A 235 -49.30 40.44 0.39
N ILE A 236 -49.11 40.78 -0.90
CA ILE A 236 -49.43 42.04 -1.67
C ILE A 236 -48.19 42.96 -1.87
N ASP A 237 -47.88 43.60 -3.00
CA ASP A 237 -48.15 43.55 -4.45
C ASP A 237 -47.40 44.77 -5.03
N SER A 238 -47.10 44.78 -6.33
CA SER A 238 -46.79 45.97 -7.17
C SER A 238 -45.47 46.71 -6.86
N ASP A 239 -44.51 46.90 -7.78
CA ASP A 239 -44.69 47.65 -9.04
C ASP A 239 -43.73 47.19 -10.15
N ARG A 240 -44.30 47.07 -11.35
CA ARG A 240 -43.67 47.17 -12.68
C ARG A 240 -44.49 48.27 -13.39
N PRO A 241 -43.92 49.22 -14.15
CA PRO A 241 -43.48 48.99 -15.54
C PRO A 241 -42.21 49.81 -15.87
N GLU A 242 -41.44 49.61 -16.94
CA GLU A 242 -41.81 49.72 -18.35
C GLU A 242 -40.81 48.98 -19.26
N THR A 243 -41.26 48.67 -20.46
CA THR A 243 -40.48 48.27 -21.64
C THR A 243 -41.21 48.94 -22.81
N PRO A 244 -40.55 49.45 -23.88
CA PRO A 244 -40.30 48.59 -25.05
C PRO A 244 -39.08 48.94 -25.96
N ARG A 245 -38.43 47.88 -26.50
CA ARG A 245 -37.98 47.57 -27.90
C ARG A 245 -37.87 48.69 -28.98
N PRO A 246 -37.11 48.53 -30.11
CA PRO A 246 -36.99 47.30 -30.92
C PRO A 246 -35.61 47.08 -31.66
N PRO A 247 -35.47 46.07 -32.57
CA PRO A 247 -34.22 45.47 -33.03
C PRO A 247 -33.80 45.86 -34.46
N THR A 248 -32.58 45.52 -34.88
CA THR A 248 -32.28 45.25 -36.30
C THR A 248 -31.23 44.17 -36.49
N SER A 249 -31.64 43.14 -37.23
CA SER A 249 -30.86 42.09 -37.86
C SER A 249 -29.85 42.63 -38.88
N SER A 250 -28.67 42.02 -39.01
CA SER A 250 -28.28 41.22 -40.21
C SER A 250 -26.78 40.87 -40.24
N PRO A 251 -26.41 39.74 -40.88
CA PRO A 251 -25.03 39.31 -41.10
C PRO A 251 -24.49 39.73 -42.48
N ARG A 252 -23.16 39.89 -42.61
CA ARG A 252 -22.35 39.62 -43.83
C ARG A 252 -20.90 40.06 -43.64
N ARG A 253 -19.94 39.15 -43.73
CA ARG A 253 -19.16 38.86 -44.96
C ARG A 253 -18.29 37.62 -44.76
#